data_AF-A0A939QUW4-F1
#
_entry.id   AF-A0A939QUW4-F1
#
_cell.length_a   1.000
_cell.length_b   1.000
_cell.length_c   1.000
_cell.angle_alpha   90.00
_cell.angle_beta   90.00
_cell.angle_gamma   90.00
#
_symmetry.space_group_name_H-M   'P 1'
#
loop_
_entity.id
_entity.type
_entity.pdbx_description
1 polymer ?
#
loop_
_entity_poly.entity_id
_entity_poly.type
_entity_poly.pdbx_seq_one_letter_code
_entity_poly.pdbx_strand_id
1 'polypeptide(L)'
;TYTVTLTPVADGTVSVTVPAGAFTDGAGNLNTASNTASAIYDAIAPTVTISALSGPTGGEFTATITLSEASTDFTVGDLTMVNATASMTGSGTAYTVTLTPLAEGTVSVAVPAGAFT
;
A
#
# COMPACT_ATOMS: atom_id res chain seq x y z
N THR A 1 31.55 -14.95 15.65
CA THR A 1 30.38 -14.21 15.16
C THR A 1 29.36 -15.19 14.64
N TYR A 2 28.10 -15.04 15.04
CA TYR A 2 26.99 -15.83 14.51
C TYR A 2 26.16 -14.96 13.58
N THR A 3 25.61 -15.57 12.53
CA THR A 3 24.67 -14.92 11.62
C THR A 3 23.40 -15.75 11.58
N VAL A 4 22.26 -15.08 11.49
CA VAL A 4 20.94 -15.71 11.34
C VAL A 4 20.24 -15.08 10.16
N THR A 5 19.57 -15.91 9.36
CA THR A 5 18.69 -15.45 8.29
C THR A 5 17.26 -15.57 8.79
N LEU A 6 16.52 -14.46 8.75
CA LEU A 6 15.08 -14.46 9.03
C LEU A 6 14.37 -14.53 7.68
N THR A 7 13.50 -15.53 7.50
CA THR A 7 12.64 -15.67 6.32
C THR A 7 11.22 -15.37 6.75
N PRO A 8 10.69 -14.17 6.46
CA PRO A 8 9.32 -13.84 6.79
C PRO A 8 8.35 -14.71 5.99
N VAL A 9 7.20 -15.06 6.60
CA VAL A 9 6.16 -15.88 5.95
C VAL A 9 4.90 -15.08 5.64
N ALA A 10 4.82 -13.85 6.14
CA ALA A 10 3.74 -12.89 5.93
C ALA A 10 4.26 -11.48 6.24
N ASP A 11 3.55 -10.46 5.76
CA ASP A 11 3.86 -9.07 6.05
C ASP A 11 3.78 -8.77 7.55
N GLY A 12 4.56 -7.79 7.97
CA GLY A 12 4.59 -7.28 9.33
C GLY A 12 5.98 -7.28 9.96
N THR A 13 6.00 -7.11 11.28
CA THR A 13 7.25 -6.97 12.03
C THR A 13 7.96 -8.30 12.17
N VAL A 14 9.20 -8.34 11.71
CA VAL A 14 10.13 -9.46 11.87
C VAL A 14 11.16 -9.04 12.89
N SER A 15 11.42 -9.86 13.91
CA SER A 15 12.36 -9.51 14.97
C SER A 15 13.17 -10.69 15.49
N VAL A 16 14.33 -10.39 16.07
CA VAL A 16 15.20 -11.39 16.71
C VAL A 16 15.80 -10.81 17.99
N THR A 17 15.90 -11.66 19.01
CA THR A 17 16.57 -11.39 20.28
C THR A 17 17.17 -12.68 20.82
N VAL A 18 18.22 -12.55 21.63
CA VAL A 18 18.80 -13.66 22.40
C VAL A 18 18.34 -13.48 23.85
N PRO A 19 17.50 -14.39 24.39
CA PRO A 19 17.02 -14.26 25.75
C PRO A 19 18.13 -14.48 26.78
N ALA A 20 17.93 -13.98 27.99
CA ALA A 20 18.82 -14.28 29.11
C ALA A 20 18.79 -15.77 29.44
N GLY A 21 19.95 -16.34 29.78
CA GLY A 21 20.10 -17.75 30.14
C GLY A 21 19.88 -18.74 29.00
N ALA A 22 19.95 -18.29 27.75
CA ALA A 22 19.94 -19.17 26.57
C ALA A 22 21.18 -20.06 26.48
N PHE A 23 22.32 -19.61 27.02
CA PHE A 23 23.56 -20.37 27.06
C PHE A 23 24.43 -19.98 28.26
N THR A 24 25.44 -20.81 28.54
CA THR A 24 26.44 -20.60 29.60
C THR A 24 27.86 -20.55 29.05
N ASP A 25 28.77 -19.90 29.78
CA ASP A 25 30.21 -20.07 29.57
C ASP A 25 30.74 -21.37 30.21
N GLY A 26 32.06 -21.61 30.09
CA GLY A 26 32.71 -22.80 30.65
C GLY A 26 32.74 -22.85 32.19
N ALA A 27 32.43 -21.76 32.87
CA ALA A 27 32.30 -21.69 34.33
C ALA A 27 30.83 -21.81 34.79
N GLY A 28 29.88 -21.90 33.86
CA GLY A 28 28.45 -22.02 34.14
C GLY A 28 27.71 -20.68 34.27
N ASN A 29 28.34 -19.54 33.94
CA ASN A 29 27.67 -18.25 33.99
C ASN A 29 26.68 -18.11 32.83
N LEU A 30 25.43 -17.75 33.12
CA LEU A 30 24.39 -17.53 32.12
C LEU A 30 24.61 -16.21 31.35
N ASN A 31 24.24 -16.18 30.07
CA ASN A 31 24.23 -14.94 29.30
C ASN A 31 23.12 -13.97 29.76
N THR A 32 23.35 -12.68 29.62
CA THR A 32 22.30 -11.66 29.69
C THR A 32 21.52 -11.59 28.39
N ALA A 33 20.31 -11.03 28.43
CA ALA A 33 19.54 -10.78 27.21
C ALA A 33 20.26 -9.80 26.27
N SER A 34 20.06 -9.96 24.95
CA SER A 34 20.53 -9.01 23.95
C SER A 34 19.55 -7.85 23.75
N ASN A 35 19.93 -6.88 22.91
CA ASN A 35 18.97 -5.98 22.28
C ASN A 35 18.05 -6.75 21.30
N THR A 36 16.96 -6.12 20.88
CA THR A 36 16.11 -6.61 19.79
C THR A 36 16.53 -5.92 18.49
N ALA A 37 16.65 -6.70 17.42
CA ALA A 37 16.71 -6.18 16.05
C ALA A 37 15.36 -6.46 15.37
N SER A 38 14.82 -5.47 14.65
CA SER A 38 13.53 -5.59 13.97
C SER A 38 13.52 -4.89 12.61
N ALA A 39 12.71 -5.40 11.70
CA ALA A 39 12.38 -4.79 10.42
C ALA A 39 10.90 -5.03 10.10
N ILE A 40 10.34 -4.22 9.20
CA ILE A 40 9.02 -4.50 8.60
C ILE A 40 9.29 -5.23 7.28
N TYR A 41 8.65 -6.39 7.12
CA TYR A 41 8.57 -7.08 5.85
C TYR A 41 7.22 -6.75 5.21
N ASP A 42 7.26 -6.39 3.94
CA ASP A 42 6.10 -6.07 3.13
C ASP A 42 6.37 -6.58 1.71
N ALA A 43 5.55 -7.52 1.26
CA ALA A 43 5.68 -8.18 -0.04
C ALA A 43 4.38 -8.23 -0.85
N ILE A 44 3.26 -7.74 -0.29
CA ILE A 44 1.99 -7.70 -1.01
C ILE A 44 1.92 -6.38 -1.78
N ALA A 45 1.84 -6.46 -3.10
CA ALA A 45 1.66 -5.27 -3.92
C ALA A 45 0.25 -4.67 -3.70
N PRO A 46 0.12 -3.32 -3.66
CA PRO A 46 -1.18 -2.70 -3.50
C PRO A 46 -2.07 -2.99 -4.72
N THR A 47 -3.36 -3.18 -4.46
CA THR A 47 -4.40 -3.37 -5.47
C THR A 47 -5.35 -2.18 -5.49
N VAL A 48 -5.97 -1.94 -6.65
CA VAL A 48 -6.92 -0.85 -6.84
C VAL A 48 -8.24 -1.37 -7.38
N THR A 49 -9.33 -0.86 -6.83
CA THR A 49 -10.66 -1.04 -7.38
C THR A 49 -11.30 0.31 -7.64
N ILE A 50 -12.08 0.40 -8.72
CA ILE A 50 -12.84 1.60 -9.07
C ILE A 50 -14.31 1.19 -9.14
N SER A 51 -15.17 1.92 -8.46
CA SER A 51 -16.62 1.70 -8.54
C SER A 51 -17.16 2.02 -9.93
N ALA A 52 -18.40 1.62 -10.20
CA ALA A 52 -19.11 2.14 -11.37
C ALA A 52 -19.17 3.67 -11.33
N LEU A 53 -19.07 4.29 -12.50
CA LEU A 53 -19.30 5.72 -12.66
C LEU A 53 -20.78 6.04 -12.39
N SER A 54 -21.03 7.10 -11.66
CA SER A 54 -22.37 7.62 -11.34
C SER A 54 -22.44 9.10 -11.67
N GLY A 55 -23.51 9.53 -12.34
CA GLY A 55 -23.69 10.93 -12.71
C GLY A 55 -24.87 11.12 -13.65
N PRO A 56 -25.36 12.35 -13.81
CA PRO A 56 -26.39 12.66 -14.80
C PRO A 56 -25.82 12.57 -16.22
N THR A 57 -26.69 12.26 -17.18
CA THR A 57 -26.34 12.35 -18.61
C THR A 57 -25.89 13.77 -18.96
N GLY A 58 -24.68 13.89 -19.53
CA GLY A 58 -24.12 15.18 -19.94
C GLY A 58 -23.56 16.05 -18.80
N GLY A 59 -23.48 15.53 -17.57
CA GLY A 59 -22.81 16.19 -16.46
C GLY A 59 -21.55 15.46 -16.00
N GLU A 60 -21.08 15.80 -14.80
CA GLU A 60 -19.93 15.14 -14.20
C GLU A 60 -20.27 13.73 -13.71
N PHE A 61 -19.29 12.84 -13.82
CA PHE A 61 -19.38 11.50 -13.27
C PHE A 61 -18.45 11.36 -12.08
N THR A 62 -18.87 10.62 -11.06
CA THR A 62 -18.02 10.29 -9.92
C THR A 62 -17.84 8.79 -9.79
N ALA A 63 -16.70 8.38 -9.24
CA ALA A 63 -16.45 7.03 -8.79
C ALA A 63 -15.59 7.04 -7.53
N THR A 64 -15.73 5.99 -6.74
CA THR A 64 -14.84 5.71 -5.61
C THR A 64 -13.68 4.87 -6.11
N ILE A 65 -12.46 5.30 -5.80
CA ILE A 65 -11.24 4.50 -5.95
C ILE A 65 -10.86 3.99 -4.56
N THR A 66 -10.68 2.68 -4.44
CA THR A 66 -10.26 2.02 -3.20
C THR A 66 -8.95 1.29 -3.41
N LEU A 67 -7.95 1.66 -2.63
CA LEU A 67 -6.66 0.99 -2.56
C LEU A 67 -6.70 -0.07 -1.45
N SER A 68 -6.02 -1.21 -1.62
CA SER A 68 -5.90 -2.19 -0.53
C SER A 68 -5.01 -1.70 0.61
N GLU A 69 -4.14 -0.73 0.34
CA GLU A 69 -3.19 -0.16 1.29
C GLU A 69 -3.13 1.36 1.13
N ALA A 70 -2.81 2.05 2.22
CA ALA A 70 -2.76 3.50 2.19
C ALA A 70 -1.52 3.95 1.41
N SER A 71 -1.73 4.70 0.33
CA SER A 71 -0.64 5.33 -0.41
C SER A 71 -0.56 6.81 -0.06
N THR A 72 0.68 7.33 -0.03
CA THR A 72 0.97 8.76 0.14
C THR A 72 1.29 9.47 -1.18
N ASP A 73 1.47 8.71 -2.26
CA ASP A 73 1.86 9.24 -3.58
C ASP A 73 0.80 9.00 -4.66
N PHE A 74 -0.31 8.33 -4.35
CA PHE A 74 -1.44 8.19 -5.28
C PHE A 74 -2.14 9.53 -5.55
N THR A 75 -2.07 9.98 -6.80
CA THR A 75 -2.59 11.27 -7.28
C THR A 75 -3.40 11.13 -8.56
N VAL A 76 -4.00 12.24 -9.01
CA VAL A 76 -4.72 12.28 -10.30
C VAL A 76 -3.81 11.98 -11.50
N GLY A 77 -2.48 12.16 -11.35
CA GLY A 77 -1.49 11.87 -12.40
C GLY A 77 -1.38 10.37 -12.70
N ASP A 78 -1.82 9.52 -11.77
CA ASP A 78 -1.77 8.06 -11.87
C ASP A 78 -3.01 7.50 -12.58
N LEU A 79 -3.94 8.38 -12.96
CA LEU A 79 -5.15 8.02 -13.69
C LEU A 79 -4.92 8.13 -15.20
N THR A 80 -5.40 7.12 -15.91
CA THR A 80 -5.63 7.19 -17.35
C THR A 80 -7.11 7.37 -17.61
N MET A 81 -7.45 8.25 -18.54
CA MET A 81 -8.84 8.62 -18.80
C MET A 81 -9.11 8.71 -20.29
N VAL A 82 -10.38 8.51 -20.65
CA VAL A 82 -10.89 8.74 -21.99
C VAL A 82 -11.98 9.81 -21.90
N ASN A 83 -11.85 10.84 -22.75
CA ASN A 83 -12.86 11.87 -22.95
C ASN A 83 -13.26 12.65 -21.67
N ALA A 84 -12.34 12.79 -20.72
CA ALA A 84 -12.59 13.53 -19.48
C ALA A 84 -11.30 14.14 -18.90
N THR A 85 -11.48 15.20 -18.12
CA THR A 85 -10.51 15.62 -17.10
C THR A 85 -10.95 15.10 -15.73
N ALA A 86 -10.01 14.88 -14.82
CA ALA A 86 -10.32 14.46 -13.44
C ALA A 86 -9.91 15.51 -12.41
N SER A 87 -10.68 15.54 -11.32
CA SER A 87 -10.20 15.95 -10.01
C SER A 87 -10.38 14.79 -9.03
N MET A 88 -9.58 14.76 -7.97
CA MET A 88 -9.63 13.70 -6.97
C MET A 88 -9.58 14.30 -5.56
N THR A 89 -10.35 13.73 -4.65
CA THR A 89 -10.35 14.06 -3.23
C THR A 89 -10.27 12.77 -2.40
N GLY A 90 -9.88 12.87 -1.13
CA GLY A 90 -9.66 11.71 -0.25
C GLY A 90 -8.19 11.50 0.08
N SER A 91 -7.90 10.42 0.82
CA SER A 91 -6.55 10.07 1.26
C SER A 91 -6.49 8.63 1.77
N GLY A 92 -5.27 8.13 1.95
CA GLY A 92 -5.02 6.78 2.47
C GLY A 92 -5.50 5.74 1.47
N THR A 93 -6.58 5.03 1.81
CA THR A 93 -7.13 3.95 0.98
C THR A 93 -8.37 4.33 0.19
N ALA A 94 -8.94 5.52 0.40
CA ALA A 94 -10.23 5.89 -0.16
C ALA A 94 -10.20 7.26 -0.83
N TYR A 95 -10.51 7.26 -2.12
CA TYR A 95 -10.55 8.47 -2.95
C TYR A 95 -11.87 8.55 -3.71
N THR A 96 -12.35 9.76 -3.94
CA THR A 96 -13.42 10.05 -4.89
C THR A 96 -12.81 10.77 -6.08
N VAL A 97 -12.95 10.19 -7.27
CA VAL A 97 -12.62 10.84 -8.54
C VAL A 97 -13.88 11.45 -9.13
N THR A 98 -13.77 12.70 -9.58
CA THR A 98 -14.79 13.40 -10.36
C THR A 98 -14.26 13.61 -11.76
N LEU A 99 -14.94 13.04 -12.75
CA LEU A 99 -14.67 13.16 -14.17
C LEU A 99 -15.59 14.21 -14.78
N THR A 100 -14.99 15.21 -15.43
CA THR A 100 -15.69 16.21 -16.24
C THR A 100 -15.55 15.81 -17.71
N PRO A 101 -16.63 15.38 -18.40
CA PRO A 101 -16.57 14.99 -19.81
C PRO A 101 -16.13 16.16 -20.71
N LEU A 102 -15.32 15.86 -21.73
CA LEU A 102 -14.82 16.87 -22.67
C LEU A 102 -15.71 17.03 -23.92
N ALA A 103 -16.36 15.94 -24.35
CA ALA A 103 -17.26 15.91 -25.49
C ALA A 103 -18.32 14.80 -25.33
N GLU A 104 -19.28 14.74 -26.24
CA GLU A 104 -20.19 13.59 -26.33
C GLU A 104 -19.41 12.31 -26.64
N GLY A 105 -19.71 11.24 -25.90
CA GLY A 105 -19.07 9.94 -26.08
C GLY A 105 -18.85 9.19 -24.77
N THR A 106 -18.19 8.04 -24.87
CA THR A 106 -17.85 7.22 -23.71
C THR A 106 -16.81 7.92 -22.83
N VAL A 107 -17.06 7.94 -21.53
CA VAL A 107 -16.12 8.38 -20.49
C VAL A 107 -15.64 7.17 -19.73
N SER A 108 -14.33 7.07 -19.49
CA SER A 108 -13.75 6.02 -18.67
C SER A 108 -12.55 6.51 -17.90
N VAL A 109 -12.26 5.85 -16.78
CA VAL A 109 -11.06 6.05 -15.96
C VAL A 109 -10.48 4.68 -15.59
N ALA A 110 -9.16 4.61 -15.53
CA ALA A 110 -8.42 3.43 -15.10
C ALA A 110 -7.14 3.83 -14.37
N VAL A 111 -6.65 2.96 -13.49
CA VAL A 111 -5.33 3.09 -12.85
C VAL A 111 -4.41 2.03 -13.45
N PRO A 112 -3.33 2.39 -14.16
CA PRO A 112 -2.36 1.43 -14.68
C PRO A 112 -1.65 0.66 -13.55
N ALA A 113 -1.17 -0.54 -13.87
CA ALA A 113 -0.34 -1.29 -12.94
C ALA A 113 0.97 -0.53 -12.65
N GLY A 114 1.37 -0.47 -11.37
CA GLY A 114 2.59 0.21 -10.94
C GLY A 114 2.55 1.75 -11.05
N ALA A 115 1.35 2.34 -11.12
CA ALA A 115 1.21 3.79 -11.22
C ALA A 115 1.56 4.52 -9.91
N PHE A 116 1.51 3.84 -8.75
CA PHE A 116 1.82 4.40 -7.43
C PHE A 116 2.50 3.35 -6.55
N THR A 117 3.07 3.79 -5.42
CA THR A 117 3.74 2.92 -4.43
C THR A 117 3.17 3.04 -3.03
#